data_AF-A0A0Q0XVQ7-F1
#
_entry.id   AF-A0A0Q0XVQ7-F1
#
_cell.length_a   1.000
_cell.length_b   1.000
_cell.length_c   1.000
_cell.angle_alpha   90.00
_cell.angle_beta   90.00
_cell.angle_gamma   90.00
#
_symmetry.space_group_name_H-M   'P 1'
#
loop_
_entity.id
_entity.type
_entity.pdbx_description
1 polymer ?
#
loop_
_entity_poly.entity_id
_entity_poly.type
_entity_poly.pdbx_seq_one_letter_code
_entity_poly.pdbx_strand_id
1 'polypeptide(L)'
;MALLTNIVNTLKCGLSGVFGAGLAHCKFIFKDMAGGAILLLKKGTQLPEDITLDSLRALQVAGKLIVLKDPVSFEDQSGEDQVETFSSGVEVDATSGLYKLMFQFVNGLLFNNVLASLNSQGAYDVVLVDAGGNAIFYTSKSGVRKGFTLGRLKASKIAFASGATTNKTGIMMQLINRVEMDQGLSVIDASQLDFSLLELEGINQMEITLDAPADGAVSITGKLVSKWDGNLTVPSIALEDFTFTGVVPTAAVVGDDGTLTLTVPALSADQAITASINGVYTTTEGQLFKSNTAKVVVTA
;
A
#
# COMPACT_ATOMS: atom_id res chain seq x y z
N MET A 1 21.15 -8.24 -6.32
CA MET A 1 21.13 -7.77 -4.92
C MET A 1 21.93 -6.49 -4.80
N ALA A 2 21.26 -5.36 -4.60
CA ALA A 2 21.88 -4.06 -4.49
C ALA A 2 21.69 -3.50 -3.07
N LEU A 3 22.79 -3.32 -2.34
CA LEU A 3 22.81 -2.71 -1.01
C LEU A 3 22.37 -1.24 -1.10
N LEU A 4 21.44 -0.78 -0.26
CA LEU A 4 20.99 0.63 -0.28
C LEU A 4 22.13 1.61 -0.08
N THR A 5 23.12 1.27 0.74
CA THR A 5 24.30 2.11 0.92
C THR A 5 25.04 2.39 -0.39
N ASN A 6 24.89 1.53 -1.39
CA ASN A 6 25.59 1.60 -2.66
C ASN A 6 24.72 2.17 -3.80
N ILE A 7 23.40 2.31 -3.62
CA ILE A 7 22.46 2.77 -4.66
C ILE A 7 21.72 4.05 -4.30
N VAL A 8 21.66 4.40 -3.02
CA VAL A 8 21.07 5.66 -2.57
C VAL A 8 22.03 6.80 -2.90
N ASN A 9 21.55 7.78 -3.66
CA ASN A 9 22.33 8.96 -4.09
C ASN A 9 23.60 8.64 -4.89
N THR A 10 23.61 7.58 -5.72
CA THR A 10 24.69 7.29 -6.68
C THR A 10 24.86 8.39 -7.72
N LEU A 11 23.77 8.99 -8.18
CA LEU A 11 23.76 10.40 -8.53
C LEU A 11 23.63 11.18 -7.21
N LYS A 12 24.61 12.04 -6.87
CA LYS A 12 24.60 12.87 -5.65
C LYS A 12 23.48 13.93 -5.67
N CYS A 13 22.24 13.48 -5.58
CA CYS A 13 21.07 14.32 -5.39
C CYS A 13 20.75 14.51 -3.90
N GLY A 14 21.35 13.70 -3.02
CA GLY A 14 21.26 13.79 -1.55
C GLY A 14 22.35 14.67 -0.95
N LEU A 15 21.93 15.57 -0.05
CA LEU A 15 22.57 16.84 0.27
C LEU A 15 23.52 16.79 1.48
N SER A 16 24.66 17.47 1.35
CA SER A 16 25.35 18.13 2.47
C SER A 16 26.18 19.32 1.95
N GLY A 17 25.60 20.53 1.81
CA GLY A 17 26.35 21.74 1.43
C GLY A 17 25.53 22.91 0.89
N VAL A 18 26.15 24.11 0.82
CA VAL A 18 25.69 25.26 0.02
C VAL A 18 26.16 25.04 -1.42
N PHE A 19 25.25 24.92 -2.38
CA PHE A 19 25.58 24.55 -3.77
C PHE A 19 25.40 25.72 -4.73
N GLY A 20 26.27 25.80 -5.75
CA GLY A 20 25.98 26.54 -6.99
C GLY A 20 24.90 25.78 -7.77
N ALA A 21 23.91 26.49 -8.32
CA ALA A 21 22.61 25.97 -8.79
C ALA A 21 22.61 25.00 -10.01
N GLY A 22 23.73 24.36 -10.33
CA GLY A 22 23.84 23.41 -11.45
C GLY A 22 23.23 22.04 -11.10
N LEU A 23 22.00 21.77 -11.58
CA LEU A 23 21.25 20.52 -11.33
C LEU A 23 21.16 19.61 -12.57
N ALA A 24 22.18 19.60 -13.43
CA ALA A 24 22.12 19.03 -14.79
C ALA A 24 21.64 17.56 -14.88
N HIS A 25 21.81 16.76 -13.83
CA HIS A 25 21.52 15.32 -13.87
C HIS A 25 20.56 14.81 -12.77
N CYS A 26 20.17 15.64 -11.79
CA CYS A 26 19.34 15.22 -10.64
C CYS A 26 17.91 15.76 -10.74
N LYS A 27 17.07 15.18 -11.60
CA LYS A 27 15.68 15.62 -11.78
C LYS A 27 14.70 14.49 -11.46
N PHE A 28 14.26 14.41 -10.20
CA PHE A 28 12.99 13.77 -9.92
C PHE A 28 11.88 14.74 -10.32
N ILE A 29 11.03 14.33 -11.25
CA ILE A 29 9.98 15.19 -11.78
C ILE A 29 8.65 14.71 -11.21
N PHE A 30 8.10 15.46 -10.25
CA PHE A 30 6.80 15.14 -9.64
C PHE A 30 5.64 15.03 -10.64
N LYS A 31 5.76 15.68 -11.81
CA LYS A 31 4.78 15.57 -12.90
C LYS A 31 4.72 14.15 -13.49
N ASP A 32 5.82 13.40 -13.40
CA ASP A 32 5.95 12.03 -13.91
C ASP A 32 5.48 11.00 -12.87
N MET A 33 4.85 11.45 -11.78
CA MET A 33 4.15 10.56 -10.85
C MET A 33 2.94 9.88 -11.50
N ALA A 34 2.41 10.41 -12.61
CA ALA A 34 1.32 9.76 -13.34
C ALA A 34 1.79 8.43 -13.95
N GLY A 35 1.23 7.30 -13.50
CA GLY A 35 1.75 5.96 -13.83
C GLY A 35 2.87 5.46 -12.91
N GLY A 36 3.16 6.19 -11.82
CA GLY A 36 4.09 5.76 -10.77
C GLY A 36 3.40 4.95 -9.67
N ALA A 37 3.98 4.98 -8.46
CA ALA A 37 3.42 4.33 -7.28
C ALA A 37 3.62 5.13 -5.99
N ILE A 38 2.73 4.90 -5.03
CA ILE A 38 2.77 5.46 -3.68
C ILE A 38 2.92 4.29 -2.71
N LEU A 39 4.03 4.27 -1.99
CA LEU A 39 4.34 3.26 -1.00
C LEU A 39 4.08 3.86 0.39
N LEU A 40 2.97 3.45 1.01
CA LEU A 40 2.58 3.87 2.35
C LEU A 40 3.15 2.90 3.38
N LEU A 41 4.10 3.37 4.16
CA LEU A 41 4.71 2.63 5.26
C LEU A 41 3.98 2.95 6.55
N LYS A 42 3.73 1.97 7.42
CA LYS A 42 3.28 2.25 8.78
C LYS A 42 4.35 3.09 9.49
N LYS A 43 3.92 4.13 10.21
CA LYS A 43 4.83 5.09 10.85
C LYS A 43 5.99 4.42 11.58
N GLY A 44 7.21 4.89 11.32
CA GLY A 44 8.44 4.39 11.93
C GLY A 44 9.00 3.13 11.29
N THR A 45 8.36 2.60 10.25
CA THR A 45 8.92 1.49 9.46
C THR A 45 10.11 2.00 8.65
N GLN A 46 11.26 1.37 8.85
CA GLN A 46 12.46 1.65 8.10
C GLN A 46 12.45 0.85 6.80
N LEU A 47 13.03 1.44 5.75
CA LEU A 47 13.34 0.68 4.55
C LEU A 47 14.46 -0.32 4.87
N PRO A 48 14.41 -1.54 4.31
CA PRO A 48 15.44 -2.55 4.52
C PRO A 48 16.80 -2.05 4.02
N GLU A 49 17.89 -2.62 4.51
CA GLU A 49 19.24 -2.29 4.04
C GLU A 49 19.51 -2.77 2.61
N ASP A 50 18.86 -3.86 2.22
CA ASP A 50 18.80 -4.38 0.85
C ASP A 50 17.37 -4.20 0.33
N ILE A 51 17.17 -3.32 -0.65
CA ILE A 51 15.88 -3.26 -1.36
C ILE A 51 15.92 -4.33 -2.44
N THR A 52 15.18 -5.39 -2.18
CA THR A 52 14.80 -6.41 -3.15
C THR A 52 13.28 -6.51 -3.22
N LEU A 53 12.74 -7.06 -4.29
CA LEU A 53 11.32 -7.33 -4.43
C LEU A 53 10.77 -8.14 -3.24
N ASP A 54 11.50 -9.18 -2.82
CA ASP A 54 11.13 -10.03 -1.69
C ASP A 54 11.14 -9.29 -0.36
N SER A 55 12.11 -8.39 -0.14
CA SER A 55 12.18 -7.59 1.10
C SER A 55 10.96 -6.66 1.24
N LEU A 56 10.49 -6.09 0.14
CA LEU A 56 9.33 -5.20 0.13
C LEU A 56 8.03 -6.00 0.24
N ARG A 57 7.94 -7.15 -0.44
CA ARG A 57 6.82 -8.09 -0.28
C ARG A 57 6.70 -8.59 1.16
N ALA A 58 7.81 -8.88 1.84
CA ALA A 58 7.79 -9.25 3.25
C ALA A 58 7.19 -8.14 4.14
N LEU A 59 7.42 -6.86 3.82
CA LEU A 59 6.75 -5.74 4.50
C LEU A 59 5.26 -5.66 4.19
N GLN A 60 4.83 -6.02 2.98
CA GLN A 60 3.41 -6.10 2.61
C GLN A 60 2.70 -7.21 3.39
N VAL A 61 3.30 -8.41 3.43
CA VAL A 61 2.80 -9.56 4.20
C VAL A 61 2.70 -9.23 5.69
N ALA A 62 3.68 -8.51 6.24
CA ALA A 62 3.65 -8.03 7.62
C ALA A 62 2.64 -6.89 7.88
N GLY A 63 1.94 -6.40 6.85
CA GLY A 63 0.98 -5.29 6.96
C GLY A 63 1.65 -3.94 7.28
N LYS A 64 2.95 -3.80 6.98
CA LYS A 64 3.73 -2.58 7.21
C LYS A 64 3.84 -1.71 5.96
N LEU A 65 3.61 -2.26 4.78
CA LEU A 65 3.65 -1.57 3.49
C LEU A 65 2.32 -1.75 2.74
N ILE A 66 1.75 -0.63 2.29
CA ILE A 66 0.58 -0.57 1.42
C ILE A 66 1.00 0.11 0.12
N VAL A 67 0.67 -0.50 -1.02
CA VAL A 67 1.07 -0.01 -2.34
C VAL A 67 -0.18 0.51 -3.06
N LEU A 68 -0.13 1.77 -3.52
CA LEU A 68 -1.14 2.36 -4.39
C LEU A 68 -0.47 2.70 -5.72
N LYS A 69 -0.92 2.07 -6.81
CA LYS A 69 -0.31 2.22 -8.14
C LYS A 69 -1.13 3.07 -9.08
N ASP A 70 -0.45 3.51 -10.12
CA ASP A 70 -1.04 4.13 -11.30
C ASP A 70 -1.95 5.32 -10.97
N PRO A 71 -1.46 6.30 -10.17
CA PRO A 71 -2.19 7.55 -10.10
C PRO A 71 -2.21 8.16 -11.50
N VAL A 72 -3.37 8.66 -11.92
CA VAL A 72 -3.55 9.30 -13.23
C VAL A 72 -3.20 10.78 -13.21
N SER A 73 -3.16 11.38 -12.02
CA SER A 73 -2.72 12.75 -11.84
C SER A 73 -2.14 12.99 -10.46
N PHE A 74 -1.29 14.00 -10.41
CA PHE A 74 -0.66 14.55 -9.24
C PHE A 74 -0.91 16.06 -9.22
N GLU A 75 -1.31 16.58 -8.06
CA GLU A 75 -1.53 18.00 -7.82
C GLU A 75 -0.81 18.41 -6.52
N ASP A 76 -0.04 19.49 -6.60
CA ASP A 76 0.50 20.16 -5.42
C ASP A 76 -0.53 21.14 -4.86
N GLN A 77 -0.88 20.96 -3.58
CA GLN A 77 -1.81 21.81 -2.83
C GLN A 77 -1.15 22.37 -1.56
N SER A 78 0.18 22.48 -1.57
CA SER A 78 0.98 22.96 -0.44
C SER A 78 0.55 24.36 -0.02
N GLY A 79 0.64 24.63 1.29
CA GLY A 79 0.40 25.97 1.80
C GLY A 79 1.54 26.90 1.43
N GLU A 80 1.26 28.18 1.25
CA GLU A 80 2.29 29.21 1.11
C GLU A 80 2.93 29.56 2.46
N ASP A 81 4.19 29.97 2.40
CA ASP A 81 4.90 30.52 3.55
C ASP A 81 4.26 31.87 3.94
N GLN A 82 3.98 32.05 5.23
CA GLN A 82 3.47 33.30 5.78
C GLN A 82 4.64 34.15 6.26
N VAL A 83 4.70 35.40 5.81
CA VAL A 83 5.75 36.35 6.15
C VAL A 83 5.14 37.47 6.99
N GLU A 84 5.77 37.80 8.12
CA GLU A 84 5.44 38.96 8.94
C GLU A 84 6.41 40.10 8.61
N THR A 85 5.86 41.25 8.22
CA THR A 85 6.64 42.46 7.95
C THR A 85 6.59 43.38 9.17
N PHE A 86 7.74 43.61 9.80
CA PHE A 86 7.84 44.57 10.90
C PHE A 86 7.74 46.02 10.40
N SER A 87 7.40 46.95 11.29
CA SER A 87 7.35 48.39 10.98
C SER A 87 8.69 48.97 10.53
N SER A 88 9.80 48.25 10.74
CA SER A 88 11.14 48.58 10.23
C SER A 88 11.35 48.18 8.77
N GLY A 89 10.38 47.54 8.11
CA GLY A 89 10.50 47.00 6.75
C GLY A 89 11.29 45.69 6.66
N VAL A 90 11.65 45.09 7.80
CA VAL A 90 12.27 43.77 7.86
C VAL A 90 11.16 42.71 7.81
N GLU A 91 11.30 41.76 6.90
CA GLU A 91 10.41 40.61 6.74
C GLU A 91 11.00 39.39 7.44
N VAL A 92 10.17 38.67 8.19
CA VAL A 92 10.54 37.42 8.86
C VAL A 92 9.49 36.37 8.57
N ASP A 93 9.92 35.14 8.26
CA ASP A 93 9.01 34.02 8.06
C ASP A 93 8.27 33.69 9.37
N ALA A 94 6.95 33.89 9.37
CA ALA A 94 6.09 33.65 10.52
C ALA A 94 5.65 32.19 10.60
N THR A 95 5.37 31.55 9.46
CA THR A 95 5.04 30.12 9.40
C THR A 95 5.38 29.57 8.03
N SER A 96 6.19 28.51 7.99
CA SER A 96 6.45 27.79 6.75
C SER A 96 5.25 26.90 6.38
N GLY A 97 4.80 27.01 5.14
CA GLY A 97 3.84 26.11 4.53
C GLY A 97 4.34 24.68 4.51
N LEU A 98 3.41 23.74 4.74
CA LEU A 98 3.69 22.31 4.68
C LEU A 98 3.30 21.74 3.32
N TYR A 99 4.10 20.79 2.85
CA TYR A 99 3.82 20.05 1.63
C TYR A 99 2.50 19.29 1.72
N LYS A 100 1.62 19.51 0.75
CA LYS A 100 0.34 18.81 0.59
C LYS A 100 0.22 18.31 -0.83
N LEU A 101 0.13 17.00 -0.98
CA LEU A 101 0.13 16.33 -2.26
C LEU A 101 -1.22 15.63 -2.45
N MET A 102 -1.86 15.83 -3.60
CA MET A 102 -3.06 15.12 -3.99
C MET A 102 -2.76 14.21 -5.18
N PHE A 103 -3.13 12.94 -5.05
CA PHE A 103 -3.07 11.95 -6.12
C PHE A 103 -4.48 11.51 -6.49
N GLN A 104 -4.76 11.34 -7.79
CA GLN A 104 -6.04 10.84 -8.28
C GLN A 104 -5.84 9.54 -9.05
N PHE A 105 -6.84 8.67 -9.00
CA PHE A 105 -6.87 7.34 -9.60
C PHE A 105 -8.17 7.15 -10.36
N VAL A 106 -8.15 6.28 -11.39
CA VAL A 106 -9.32 5.88 -12.20
C VAL A 106 -9.66 4.41 -11.90
N ASN A 107 -9.69 4.04 -10.62
CA ASN A 107 -9.81 2.65 -10.19
C ASN A 107 -11.24 2.28 -9.71
N GLY A 108 -12.26 2.86 -10.34
CA GLY A 108 -13.66 2.58 -10.01
C GLY A 108 -14.10 3.06 -8.62
N LEU A 109 -15.41 2.94 -8.33
CA LEU A 109 -16.02 3.43 -7.07
C LEU A 109 -15.54 2.66 -5.84
N LEU A 110 -15.22 1.38 -6.02
CA LEU A 110 -14.85 0.46 -4.96
C LEU A 110 -13.46 0.75 -4.37
N PHE A 111 -12.53 1.24 -5.20
CA PHE A 111 -11.22 1.70 -4.74
C PHE A 111 -11.34 2.91 -3.78
N ASN A 112 -12.40 3.72 -3.88
CA ASN A 112 -12.63 4.79 -2.92
C ASN A 112 -12.83 4.29 -1.50
N ASN A 113 -13.44 3.11 -1.31
CA ASN A 113 -13.62 2.52 0.03
C ASN A 113 -12.26 2.10 0.62
N VAL A 114 -11.35 1.60 -0.22
CA VAL A 114 -9.96 1.30 0.18
C VAL A 114 -9.27 2.59 0.60
N LEU A 115 -9.29 3.62 -0.24
CA LEU A 115 -8.68 4.92 0.08
C LEU A 115 -9.27 5.53 1.37
N ALA A 116 -10.59 5.43 1.55
CA ALA A 116 -11.26 5.92 2.75
C ALA A 116 -10.85 5.16 4.02
N SER A 117 -10.53 3.87 3.91
CA SER A 117 -10.01 3.08 5.04
C SER A 117 -8.60 3.51 5.49
N LEU A 118 -7.85 4.19 4.61
CA LEU A 118 -6.51 4.73 4.90
C LEU A 118 -6.55 6.10 5.60
N ASN A 119 -7.75 6.69 5.76
CA ASN A 119 -7.92 7.97 6.43
C ASN A 119 -7.31 7.95 7.84
N SER A 120 -6.31 8.80 8.06
CA SER A 120 -5.57 8.80 9.32
C SER A 120 -4.85 10.11 9.58
N GLN A 121 -4.43 10.30 10.83
CA GLN A 121 -3.60 11.41 11.27
C GLN A 121 -2.33 10.84 11.89
N GLY A 122 -1.17 11.12 11.30
CA GLY A 122 0.11 10.70 11.85
C GLY A 122 0.37 9.19 11.87
N ALA A 123 -0.32 8.37 11.06
CA ALA A 123 -0.23 6.91 11.12
C ALA A 123 0.75 6.29 10.10
N TYR A 124 1.12 7.05 9.06
CA TYR A 124 1.90 6.55 7.94
C TYR A 124 3.09 7.46 7.61
N ASP A 125 4.09 6.87 6.99
CA ASP A 125 5.18 7.51 6.27
C ASP A 125 5.03 7.16 4.77
N VAL A 126 5.51 8.01 3.86
CA VAL A 126 5.34 7.80 2.42
C VAL A 126 6.66 7.75 1.66
N VAL A 127 6.79 6.78 0.75
CA VAL A 127 7.81 6.75 -0.30
C VAL A 127 7.08 6.95 -1.63
N LEU A 128 7.58 7.87 -2.46
CA LEU A 128 6.98 8.20 -3.75
C LEU A 128 7.84 7.63 -4.86
N VAL A 129 7.20 6.98 -5.83
CA VAL A 129 7.84 6.35 -6.98
C VAL A 129 7.27 6.98 -8.24
N ASP A 130 8.12 7.51 -9.13
CA ASP A 130 7.68 8.04 -10.42
C ASP A 130 7.41 6.92 -11.44
N ALA A 131 6.88 7.27 -12.61
CA ALA A 131 6.63 6.33 -13.71
C ALA A 131 7.91 5.73 -14.32
N GLY A 132 9.07 6.35 -14.07
CA GLY A 132 10.38 5.80 -14.42
C GLY A 132 10.88 4.74 -13.43
N GLY A 133 10.18 4.53 -12.32
CA GLY A 133 10.58 3.62 -11.24
C GLY A 133 11.57 4.22 -10.24
N ASN A 134 11.87 5.52 -10.33
CA ASN A 134 12.74 6.20 -9.37
C ASN A 134 11.96 6.46 -8.09
N ALA A 135 12.60 6.27 -6.93
CA ALA A 135 11.96 6.46 -5.64
C ALA A 135 12.58 7.60 -4.85
N ILE A 136 11.74 8.38 -4.18
CA ILE A 136 12.14 9.40 -3.21
C ILE A 136 11.64 9.08 -1.81
N PHE A 137 12.53 9.27 -0.84
CA PHE A 137 12.27 9.01 0.59
C PHE A 137 13.22 9.86 1.45
N TYR A 138 13.08 9.75 2.77
CA TYR A 138 13.90 10.48 3.72
C TYR A 138 15.04 9.63 4.27
N THR A 139 16.25 10.18 4.26
CA THR A 139 17.39 9.64 5.01
C THR A 139 17.76 10.60 6.13
N SER A 140 17.73 10.10 7.36
CA SER A 140 18.17 10.85 8.54
C SER A 140 19.68 11.07 8.55
N LYS A 141 20.15 12.03 9.35
CA LYS A 141 21.58 12.28 9.57
C LYS A 141 22.32 11.07 10.13
N SER A 142 21.63 10.17 10.84
CA SER A 142 22.18 8.92 11.36
C SER A 142 22.15 7.77 10.35
N GLY A 143 21.79 8.02 9.09
CA GLY A 143 21.74 7.02 8.03
C GLY A 143 20.47 6.16 8.02
N VAL A 144 19.54 6.37 8.96
CA VAL A 144 18.25 5.66 8.97
C VAL A 144 17.38 6.13 7.83
N ARG A 145 16.86 5.19 7.05
CA ARG A 145 16.06 5.41 5.84
C ARG A 145 14.60 5.08 6.12
N LYS A 146 13.70 6.03 5.85
CA LYS A 146 12.25 5.88 6.05
C LYS A 146 11.50 6.71 5.00
N GLY A 147 10.19 6.52 4.91
CA GLY A 147 9.34 7.44 4.16
C GLY A 147 9.29 8.85 4.79
N PHE A 148 8.78 9.82 4.03
CA PHE A 148 8.42 11.14 4.54
C PHE A 148 7.26 11.02 5.52
N THR A 149 7.37 11.69 6.66
CA THR A 149 6.40 11.56 7.74
C THR A 149 5.08 12.24 7.36
N LEU A 150 3.98 11.50 7.31
CA LEU A 150 2.66 12.08 7.02
C LEU A 150 2.01 12.58 8.31
N GLY A 151 1.62 13.86 8.32
CA GLY A 151 0.75 14.43 9.34
C GLY A 151 -0.72 14.05 9.12
N ARG A 152 -1.15 13.97 7.86
CA ARG A 152 -2.52 13.63 7.50
C ARG A 152 -2.54 12.82 6.21
N LEU A 153 -3.36 11.78 6.19
CA LEU A 153 -3.72 11.03 4.98
C LEU A 153 -5.25 11.00 4.90
N LYS A 154 -5.82 11.45 3.78
CA LYS A 154 -7.27 11.55 3.63
C LYS A 154 -7.70 11.30 2.18
N ALA A 155 -8.64 10.39 1.98
CA ALA A 155 -9.34 10.20 0.72
C ALA A 155 -10.11 11.47 0.32
N SER A 156 -9.92 11.87 -0.92
CA SER A 156 -10.68 12.92 -1.58
C SER A 156 -12.10 12.46 -1.85
N LYS A 157 -13.02 13.42 -2.04
CA LYS A 157 -14.37 13.08 -2.52
C LYS A 157 -14.28 12.47 -3.91
N ILE A 158 -15.20 11.55 -4.20
CA ILE A 158 -15.35 10.98 -5.54
C ILE A 158 -15.75 12.12 -6.50
N ALA A 159 -14.95 12.32 -7.54
CA ALA A 159 -15.33 13.16 -8.65
C ALA A 159 -16.11 12.28 -9.65
N PHE A 160 -17.42 12.49 -9.70
CA PHE A 160 -18.29 11.75 -10.61
C PHE A 160 -18.01 12.14 -12.06
N ALA A 161 -18.10 11.15 -12.93
CA ALA A 161 -17.96 11.28 -14.36
C ALA A 161 -18.99 12.29 -14.90
N SER A 162 -18.49 13.26 -15.67
CA SER A 162 -19.32 14.03 -16.59
C SER A 162 -19.16 13.45 -18.00
N GLY A 163 -19.98 13.85 -18.97
CA GLY A 163 -19.97 13.27 -20.34
C GLY A 163 -18.64 13.27 -21.10
N ALA A 164 -17.57 13.85 -20.54
CA ALA A 164 -16.20 13.83 -21.07
C ALA A 164 -15.12 13.38 -20.06
N THR A 165 -15.47 13.01 -18.82
CA THR A 165 -14.51 12.64 -17.78
C THR A 165 -14.89 11.33 -17.10
N THR A 166 -13.92 10.45 -16.86
CA THR A 166 -14.12 9.23 -16.08
C THR A 166 -14.20 9.55 -14.59
N ASN A 167 -14.90 8.71 -13.82
CA ASN A 167 -14.92 8.82 -12.35
C ASN A 167 -13.49 8.82 -11.80
N LYS A 168 -13.16 9.78 -10.95
CA LYS A 168 -11.87 9.85 -10.26
C LYS A 168 -12.04 9.78 -8.75
N THR A 169 -11.16 9.03 -8.11
CA THR A 169 -11.04 8.94 -6.66
C THR A 169 -9.64 9.37 -6.30
N GLY A 170 -9.44 10.05 -5.17
CA GLY A 170 -8.12 10.57 -4.84
C GLY A 170 -7.74 10.37 -3.39
N ILE A 171 -6.46 10.58 -3.10
CA ILE A 171 -5.92 10.63 -1.75
C ILE A 171 -5.06 11.89 -1.61
N MET A 172 -5.29 12.61 -0.52
CA MET A 172 -4.54 13.78 -0.13
C MET A 172 -3.65 13.41 1.05
N MET A 173 -2.37 13.73 0.93
CA MET A 173 -1.38 13.53 1.98
C MET A 173 -0.71 14.86 2.33
N GLN A 174 -0.55 15.12 3.61
CA GLN A 174 0.16 16.28 4.12
C GLN A 174 1.38 15.83 4.91
N LEU A 175 2.56 16.32 4.53
CA LEU A 175 3.79 16.10 5.29
C LEU A 175 3.76 16.95 6.56
N ILE A 176 4.37 16.45 7.64
CA ILE A 176 4.50 17.21 8.90
C ILE A 176 5.85 17.93 9.01
N ASN A 177 6.89 17.43 8.34
CA ASN A 177 8.25 17.93 8.44
C ASN A 177 8.75 18.39 7.08
N ARG A 178 8.73 19.70 6.82
CA ARG A 178 9.26 20.28 5.56
C ARG A 178 10.75 19.96 5.35
N VAL A 179 11.53 19.98 6.43
CA VAL A 179 12.97 19.68 6.41
C VAL A 179 13.29 18.28 5.85
N GLU A 180 12.38 17.32 6.00
CA GLU A 180 12.59 15.97 5.45
C GLU A 180 12.66 16.02 3.91
N MET A 181 11.88 16.88 3.27
CA MET A 181 11.86 17.05 1.81
C MET A 181 12.91 18.07 1.33
N ASP A 182 13.13 19.16 2.08
CA ASP A 182 14.06 20.23 1.66
C ASP A 182 15.54 19.82 1.76
N GLN A 183 15.88 19.02 2.79
CA GLN A 183 17.28 18.74 3.14
C GLN A 183 17.58 17.24 3.29
N GLY A 184 16.59 16.44 3.67
CA GLY A 184 16.74 15.00 3.93
C GLY A 184 16.33 14.09 2.77
N LEU A 185 15.96 14.65 1.63
CA LEU A 185 15.50 13.91 0.47
C LEU A 185 16.65 13.06 -0.09
N SER A 186 16.33 11.79 -0.33
CA SER A 186 17.22 10.82 -0.95
C SER A 186 16.51 10.16 -2.12
N VAL A 187 17.27 9.85 -3.16
CA VAL A 187 16.75 9.27 -4.40
C VAL A 187 17.39 7.91 -4.63
N ILE A 188 16.57 6.95 -5.06
CA ILE A 188 17.02 5.71 -5.71
C ILE A 188 16.63 5.82 -7.19
N ASP A 189 17.62 5.67 -8.05
CA ASP A 189 17.42 5.58 -9.50
C ASP A 189 17.06 4.14 -9.86
N ALA A 190 16.07 3.97 -10.74
CA ALA A 190 15.60 2.66 -11.17
C ALA A 190 16.71 1.79 -11.79
N SER A 191 17.68 2.41 -12.47
CA SER A 191 18.83 1.71 -13.10
C SER A 191 19.75 1.01 -12.10
N GLN A 192 19.66 1.36 -10.82
CA GLN A 192 20.46 0.77 -9.76
C GLN A 192 19.77 -0.44 -9.09
N LEU A 193 18.49 -0.67 -9.41
CA LEU A 193 17.73 -1.81 -8.92
C LEU A 193 17.76 -2.94 -9.95
N ASP A 194 17.76 -4.17 -9.46
CA ASP A 194 17.63 -5.39 -10.28
C ASP A 194 16.17 -5.73 -10.62
N PHE A 195 15.22 -4.91 -10.17
CA PHE A 195 13.78 -5.02 -10.41
C PHE A 195 13.14 -3.62 -10.48
N SER A 196 11.95 -3.51 -11.04
CA SER A 196 11.19 -2.26 -10.99
C SER A 196 10.34 -2.18 -9.73
N LEU A 197 10.38 -1.04 -9.02
CA LEU A 197 9.45 -0.78 -7.91
C LEU A 197 7.98 -0.74 -8.37
N LEU A 198 7.74 -0.55 -9.67
CA LEU A 198 6.43 -0.65 -10.29
C LEU A 198 5.99 -2.10 -10.51
N GLU A 199 6.78 -3.12 -10.18
CA GLU A 199 6.33 -4.52 -10.14
C GLU A 199 5.63 -4.88 -8.83
N LEU A 200 5.74 -4.02 -7.81
CA LEU A 200 5.01 -4.22 -6.55
C LEU A 200 3.52 -4.05 -6.80
N GLU A 201 2.74 -5.05 -6.43
CA GLU A 201 1.28 -5.04 -6.52
C GLU A 201 0.63 -4.81 -5.16
N GLY A 202 -0.58 -4.25 -5.15
CA GLY A 202 -1.40 -4.17 -3.95
C GLY A 202 -1.84 -5.56 -3.45
N ILE A 203 -2.25 -5.65 -2.19
CA ILE A 203 -2.85 -6.89 -1.66
C ILE A 203 -4.32 -6.93 -2.07
N ASN A 204 -4.71 -7.99 -2.78
CA ASN A 204 -6.08 -8.24 -3.19
C ASN A 204 -6.92 -8.79 -2.02
N GLN A 205 -8.19 -8.41 -1.97
CA GLN A 205 -9.12 -8.88 -0.94
C GLN A 205 -9.97 -10.04 -1.48
N MET A 206 -10.01 -11.13 -0.72
CA MET A 206 -10.90 -12.26 -0.95
C MET A 206 -11.97 -12.34 0.12
N GLU A 207 -13.09 -12.95 -0.27
CA GLU A 207 -14.24 -13.21 0.59
C GLU A 207 -14.48 -14.71 0.64
N ILE A 208 -14.41 -15.24 1.86
CA ILE A 208 -14.83 -16.59 2.23
C ILE A 208 -16.23 -16.48 2.82
N THR A 209 -17.15 -17.28 2.28
CA THR A 209 -18.46 -17.55 2.86
C THR A 209 -18.59 -19.04 3.08
N LEU A 210 -19.06 -19.46 4.25
CA LEU A 210 -19.31 -20.87 4.57
C LEU A 210 -20.81 -21.09 4.73
N ASP A 211 -21.30 -22.20 4.19
CA ASP A 211 -22.67 -22.65 4.41
C ASP A 211 -22.75 -23.41 5.74
N ALA A 212 -23.90 -23.31 6.42
CA ALA A 212 -24.11 -24.00 7.68
C ALA A 212 -24.23 -25.51 7.45
N PRO A 213 -23.31 -26.32 7.99
CA PRO A 213 -23.41 -27.77 7.89
C PRO A 213 -24.42 -28.31 8.91
N ALA A 214 -25.03 -29.44 8.59
CA ALA A 214 -25.91 -30.17 9.50
C ALA A 214 -25.11 -30.99 10.55
N ASP A 215 -25.77 -31.36 11.64
CA ASP A 215 -25.21 -32.29 12.64
C ASP A 215 -24.78 -33.61 11.98
N GLY A 216 -23.60 -34.11 12.37
CA GLY A 216 -22.98 -35.30 11.79
C GLY A 216 -22.42 -35.13 10.37
N ALA A 217 -22.51 -33.94 9.77
CA ALA A 217 -21.90 -33.70 8.45
C ALA A 217 -20.37 -33.88 8.50
N VAL A 218 -19.82 -34.41 7.41
CA VAL A 218 -18.37 -34.62 7.21
C VAL A 218 -17.79 -33.68 6.15
N SER A 219 -18.61 -32.76 5.63
CA SER A 219 -18.20 -31.75 4.65
C SER A 219 -18.86 -30.41 4.94
N ILE A 220 -18.09 -29.32 4.82
CA ILE A 220 -18.57 -27.95 4.85
C ILE A 220 -18.35 -27.35 3.47
N THR A 221 -19.41 -26.84 2.86
CA THR A 221 -19.34 -26.12 1.59
C THR A 221 -19.32 -24.63 1.81
N GLY A 222 -18.86 -23.90 0.81
CA GLY A 222 -18.80 -22.46 0.83
C GLY A 222 -18.28 -21.90 -0.49
N LYS A 223 -17.95 -20.62 -0.47
CA LYS A 223 -17.31 -19.93 -1.60
C LYS A 223 -16.09 -19.16 -1.13
N LEU A 224 -15.09 -19.13 -1.99
CA LEU A 224 -13.91 -18.28 -1.93
C LEU A 224 -13.83 -17.53 -3.26
N VAL A 225 -14.07 -16.23 -3.20
CA VAL A 225 -14.11 -15.36 -4.38
C VAL A 225 -13.37 -14.05 -4.10
N SER A 226 -12.94 -13.34 -5.13
CA SER A 226 -12.49 -11.96 -4.95
C SER A 226 -13.68 -11.10 -4.50
N LYS A 227 -13.43 -10.24 -3.52
CA LYS A 227 -14.45 -9.34 -2.96
C LYS A 227 -14.99 -8.33 -3.99
N TRP A 228 -14.25 -8.11 -5.07
CA TRP A 228 -14.53 -7.02 -6.02
C TRP A 228 -15.40 -7.45 -7.19
N ASP A 229 -15.18 -8.64 -7.73
CA ASP A 229 -15.84 -9.16 -8.93
C ASP A 229 -16.66 -10.43 -8.65
N GLY A 230 -16.51 -11.03 -7.46
CA GLY A 230 -17.22 -12.25 -7.08
C GLY A 230 -16.75 -13.49 -7.85
N ASN A 231 -15.62 -13.43 -8.56
CA ASN A 231 -15.02 -14.56 -9.25
C ASN A 231 -13.76 -15.03 -8.53
N LEU A 232 -13.39 -16.30 -8.72
CA LEU A 232 -12.09 -16.79 -8.28
C LEU A 232 -11.03 -16.39 -9.31
N THR A 233 -10.06 -15.58 -8.90
CA THR A 233 -8.92 -15.16 -9.73
C THR A 233 -7.62 -15.87 -9.31
N VAL A 234 -7.69 -16.87 -8.42
CA VAL A 234 -6.51 -17.50 -7.81
C VAL A 234 -6.37 -18.97 -8.27
N PRO A 235 -5.19 -19.39 -8.77
CA PRO A 235 -5.06 -20.67 -9.45
C PRO A 235 -4.96 -21.93 -8.54
N SER A 236 -4.86 -21.81 -7.22
CA SER A 236 -5.09 -22.89 -6.23
C SER A 236 -4.71 -22.42 -4.83
N ILE A 237 -5.49 -22.79 -3.81
CA ILE A 237 -5.14 -22.53 -2.40
C ILE A 237 -5.23 -23.87 -1.66
N ALA A 238 -4.15 -24.24 -0.98
CA ALA A 238 -4.06 -25.53 -0.28
C ALA A 238 -4.59 -25.42 1.15
N LEU A 239 -4.84 -26.57 1.78
CA LEU A 239 -5.32 -26.62 3.17
C LEU A 239 -4.40 -25.89 4.15
N GLU A 240 -3.09 -25.95 3.93
CA GLU A 240 -2.06 -25.31 4.76
C GLU A 240 -2.09 -23.78 4.72
N ASP A 241 -2.69 -23.21 3.68
CA ASP A 241 -2.88 -21.77 3.53
C ASP A 241 -4.09 -21.24 4.32
N PHE A 242 -4.89 -22.13 4.91
CA PHE A 242 -6.03 -21.76 5.73
C PHE A 242 -5.72 -21.88 7.23
N THR A 243 -6.35 -21.01 8.01
CA THR A 243 -6.44 -21.08 9.46
C THR A 243 -7.89 -21.38 9.84
N PHE A 244 -8.06 -22.43 10.63
CA PHE A 244 -9.36 -22.85 11.15
C PHE A 244 -9.40 -22.79 12.67
N THR A 245 -10.58 -22.47 13.21
CA THR A 245 -10.86 -22.64 14.66
C THR A 245 -12.15 -23.44 14.84
N GLY A 246 -12.22 -24.20 15.94
CA GLY A 246 -13.33 -25.12 16.22
C GLY A 246 -13.07 -26.54 15.69
N VAL A 247 -12.95 -26.69 14.36
CA VAL A 247 -12.63 -27.96 13.70
C VAL A 247 -11.53 -27.74 12.68
N VAL A 248 -10.55 -28.64 12.66
CA VAL A 248 -9.49 -28.64 11.65
C VAL A 248 -9.89 -29.61 10.53
N PRO A 249 -10.11 -29.12 9.30
CA PRO A 249 -10.38 -29.99 8.15
C PRO A 249 -9.19 -30.90 7.84
N THR A 250 -9.48 -32.09 7.32
CA THR A 250 -8.48 -33.04 6.82
C THR A 250 -8.13 -32.79 5.35
N ALA A 251 -8.99 -32.10 4.62
CA ALA A 251 -8.75 -31.65 3.25
C ALA A 251 -9.51 -30.35 2.98
N ALA A 252 -8.96 -29.51 2.09
CA ALA A 252 -9.64 -28.36 1.51
C ALA A 252 -9.46 -28.41 -0.01
N VAL A 253 -10.55 -28.26 -0.74
CA VAL A 253 -10.57 -28.20 -2.20
C VAL A 253 -11.27 -26.92 -2.61
N VAL A 254 -10.60 -26.11 -3.43
CA VAL A 254 -11.17 -24.94 -4.07
C VAL A 254 -11.40 -25.29 -5.54
N GLY A 255 -12.66 -25.32 -5.97
CA GLY A 255 -13.01 -25.52 -7.37
C GLY A 255 -12.72 -24.27 -8.21
N ASP A 256 -12.62 -24.46 -9.52
CA ASP A 256 -12.35 -23.38 -10.49
C ASP A 256 -13.41 -22.25 -10.46
N ASP A 257 -14.60 -22.55 -9.97
CA ASP A 257 -15.72 -21.62 -9.80
C ASP A 257 -15.70 -20.87 -8.46
N GLY A 258 -14.67 -21.09 -7.63
CA GLY A 258 -14.58 -20.54 -6.28
C GLY A 258 -15.34 -21.35 -5.23
N THR A 259 -15.91 -22.51 -5.56
CA THR A 259 -16.55 -23.36 -4.56
C THR A 259 -15.51 -23.94 -3.61
N LEU A 260 -15.62 -23.63 -2.32
CA LEU A 260 -14.76 -24.15 -1.27
C LEU A 260 -15.44 -25.37 -0.63
N THR A 261 -14.77 -26.52 -0.66
CA THR A 261 -15.21 -27.73 0.04
C THR A 261 -14.17 -28.13 1.07
N LEU A 262 -14.58 -28.19 2.34
CA LEU A 262 -13.75 -28.61 3.46
C LEU A 262 -14.22 -29.98 3.93
N THR A 263 -13.32 -30.96 3.94
CA THR A 263 -13.58 -32.28 4.53
C THR A 263 -13.21 -32.25 6.00
N VAL A 264 -14.15 -32.55 6.88
CA VAL A 264 -13.99 -32.44 8.34
C VAL A 264 -14.37 -33.75 9.03
N PRO A 265 -13.85 -34.03 10.24
CA PRO A 265 -14.45 -35.02 11.12
C PRO A 265 -15.93 -34.69 11.38
N ALA A 266 -16.71 -35.70 11.77
CA ALA A 266 -18.14 -35.53 12.06
C ALA A 266 -18.38 -34.36 13.01
N LEU A 267 -19.20 -33.41 12.54
CA LEU A 267 -19.53 -32.20 13.27
C LEU A 267 -20.62 -32.45 14.31
N SER A 268 -20.60 -31.66 15.38
CA SER A 268 -21.64 -31.66 16.41
C SER A 268 -22.46 -30.37 16.38
N ALA A 269 -23.76 -30.45 16.66
CA ALA A 269 -24.63 -29.28 16.80
C ALA A 269 -24.04 -28.19 17.71
N ASP A 270 -24.34 -26.93 17.40
CA ASP A 270 -23.86 -25.73 18.09
C ASP A 270 -22.35 -25.47 18.02
N GLN A 271 -21.60 -26.27 17.28
CA GLN A 271 -20.17 -26.05 17.08
C GLN A 271 -19.95 -24.85 16.14
N ALA A 272 -19.20 -23.86 16.61
CA ALA A 272 -18.79 -22.72 15.79
C ALA A 272 -17.48 -23.03 15.06
N ILE A 273 -17.48 -22.82 13.75
CA ILE A 273 -16.34 -23.06 12.87
C ILE A 273 -15.98 -21.75 12.19
N THR A 274 -14.70 -21.40 12.21
CA THR A 274 -14.21 -20.24 11.45
C THR A 274 -13.17 -20.67 10.43
N ALA A 275 -13.18 -20.04 9.26
CA ALA A 275 -12.15 -20.19 8.24
C ALA A 275 -11.63 -18.82 7.80
N SER A 276 -10.32 -18.71 7.65
CA SER A 276 -9.64 -17.58 7.02
C SER A 276 -8.38 -18.07 6.33
N ILE A 277 -7.88 -17.33 5.35
CA ILE A 277 -6.52 -17.51 4.85
C ILE A 277 -5.53 -17.07 5.91
N ASN A 278 -4.46 -17.83 6.06
CA ASN A 278 -3.38 -17.57 7.01
C ASN A 278 -2.58 -16.34 6.56
N GLY A 279 -2.87 -15.19 7.17
CA GLY A 279 -2.15 -13.95 6.89
C GLY A 279 -2.38 -13.43 5.47
N VAL A 280 -1.34 -13.46 4.63
CA VAL A 280 -1.36 -13.04 3.23
C VAL A 280 -0.83 -14.19 2.38
N TYR A 281 -1.69 -14.74 1.53
CA TYR A 281 -1.34 -15.78 0.57
C TYR A 281 -0.61 -15.18 -0.64
N THR A 282 0.42 -15.86 -1.12
CA THR A 282 1.23 -15.42 -2.28
C THR A 282 1.14 -16.47 -3.38
N THR A 283 0.72 -16.09 -4.59
CA THR A 283 0.69 -17.00 -5.73
C THR A 283 2.09 -17.26 -6.30
N THR A 284 2.22 -18.28 -7.15
CA THR A 284 3.43 -18.53 -7.93
C THR A 284 3.81 -17.36 -8.85
N GLU A 285 2.84 -16.53 -9.25
CA GLU A 285 3.04 -15.30 -10.02
C GLU A 285 3.37 -14.08 -9.13
N GLY A 286 3.43 -14.26 -7.81
CA GLY A 286 3.78 -13.21 -6.85
C GLY A 286 2.65 -12.24 -6.51
N GLN A 287 1.40 -12.58 -6.82
CA GLN A 287 0.23 -11.81 -6.41
C GLN A 287 -0.12 -12.10 -4.95
N LEU A 288 -0.53 -11.06 -4.22
CA LEU A 288 -0.81 -11.15 -2.79
C LEU A 288 -2.32 -11.10 -2.53
N PHE A 289 -2.82 -12.01 -1.70
CA PHE A 289 -4.24 -12.11 -1.35
C PHE A 289 -4.45 -12.21 0.17
N LYS A 290 -5.52 -11.58 0.65
CA LYS A 290 -5.95 -11.67 2.06
C LYS A 290 -7.46 -11.87 2.14
N SER A 291 -7.92 -12.76 3.01
CA SER A 291 -9.36 -13.00 3.22
C SER A 291 -9.93 -12.32 4.46
N ASN A 292 -11.26 -12.26 4.53
CA ASN A 292 -12.00 -12.14 5.78
C ASN A 292 -11.92 -13.44 6.61
N THR A 293 -12.44 -13.38 7.84
CA THR A 293 -12.73 -14.55 8.67
C THR A 293 -14.20 -14.90 8.54
N ALA A 294 -14.50 -15.99 7.85
CA ALA A 294 -15.84 -16.57 7.79
C ALA A 294 -16.15 -17.30 9.10
N LYS A 295 -17.38 -17.21 9.57
CA LYS A 295 -17.87 -17.94 10.75
C LYS A 295 -19.20 -18.59 10.43
N VAL A 296 -19.33 -19.85 10.79
CA VAL A 296 -20.58 -20.60 10.68
C VAL A 296 -20.81 -21.44 11.94
N VAL A 297 -22.07 -21.77 12.22
CA VAL A 297 -22.46 -22.62 13.35
C VAL A 297 -23.19 -23.83 12.79
N VAL A 298 -22.84 -25.01 13.27
CA VAL A 298 -23.49 -26.28 12.90
C VAL A 298 -24.95 -26.24 13.34
N THR A 299 -25.87 -26.49 12.41
CA THR A 299 -27.30 -26.58 12.70
C THR A 299 -27.66 -27.98 13.19
N ALA A 300 -28.58 -28.06 14.14
CA ALA A 300 -29.17 -29.33 14.59
C ALA A 300 -29.87 -30.10 13.46
#